data_AF-A0A349GN20-F1
#
_entry.id   AF-A0A349GN20-F1
#
_cell.length_a   1.000
_cell.length_b   1.000
_cell.length_c   1.000
_cell.angle_alpha   90.00
_cell.angle_beta   90.00
_cell.angle_gamma   90.00
#
_symmetry.space_group_name_H-M   'P 1'
#
loop_
_entity.id
_entity.type
_entity.pdbx_description
1 polymer ?
#
loop_
_entity_poly.entity_id
_entity_poly.type
_entity_poly.pdbx_seq_one_letter_code
_entity_poly.pdbx_strand_id
1 'polypeptide(L)'
;KFNDISMKRGYSELAGAFPTGLFDDYTTEIHIENPETVVFDVSSAYSGDDGSSYLINQTSAPVYAKNAGSTGYYITINGEKVFSGTINVEEISPLNMEHINKDTEYSSERLQSEYYSSKPVILNDGTLYAINDGKLEICEHNVSDYKTGYYTDKDGSYVSSDIVLLDDGTVKVNGQTVASDAAEIGKNRFISNDGKLYYFKDENGQIKADYAVSDCKSFISTTNYYYLSSDGEVMLISENNGSYSTYSTGIKNPISSHNDYFVDENKILWEVKRNKNSAPTVTKKAEDAVFVGYRSYSGGTVYGCVHIASDGTAYRVGTTQKVTLCDDEYTKPYIKSGYFFDDSATVNSALSKSNYHITSDNVLTLLYSGETHEIADVADYIGYDYDNDSKSITIYYICTDNSVCSYSMPENKYSLMTAEIPDENIPGDINDDGTFNILDITQMKQYILNGLQPQELKNADMNNDNISDISDFVIMKNNIIK
;
A
#
# COMPACT_ATOMS: atom_id res chain seq x y z
N LYS A 1 -16.54 -31.06 11.54
CA LYS A 1 -17.27 -31.21 10.27
C LYS A 1 -16.22 -31.35 9.18
N PHE A 2 -16.28 -32.45 8.44
CA PHE A 2 -15.47 -32.68 7.23
C PHE A 2 -16.46 -32.56 6.10
N ASN A 3 -16.38 -31.47 5.35
CA ASN A 3 -17.39 -31.14 4.38
C ASN A 3 -16.70 -30.88 3.05
N ASP A 4 -17.37 -31.33 2.00
CA ASP A 4 -17.12 -30.77 0.68
C ASP A 4 -17.31 -29.25 0.76
N ILE A 5 -16.43 -28.53 0.06
CA ILE A 5 -16.40 -27.08 0.03
C ILE A 5 -16.97 -26.65 -1.31
N SER A 6 -17.87 -25.66 -1.28
CA SER A 6 -18.34 -24.97 -2.47
C SER A 6 -17.91 -23.51 -2.37
N MET A 7 -17.21 -23.03 -3.39
CA MET A 7 -16.70 -21.67 -3.46
C MET A 7 -16.70 -21.18 -4.91
N LYS A 8 -16.51 -19.88 -5.11
CA LYS A 8 -16.38 -19.28 -6.44
C LYS A 8 -14.92 -19.02 -6.79
N ARG A 9 -14.58 -19.01 -8.08
CA ARG A 9 -13.26 -18.58 -8.58
C ARG A 9 -12.91 -17.18 -8.06
N GLY A 10 -11.67 -16.98 -7.66
CA GLY A 10 -11.19 -15.71 -7.13
C GLY A 10 -11.47 -15.48 -5.64
N TYR A 11 -12.13 -16.42 -4.95
CA TYR A 11 -12.36 -16.33 -3.51
C TYR A 11 -11.47 -17.28 -2.72
N SER A 12 -11.40 -17.06 -1.41
CA SER A 12 -10.73 -17.96 -0.48
C SER A 12 -11.69 -18.52 0.58
N GLU A 13 -11.50 -19.80 0.91
CA GLU A 13 -12.29 -20.53 1.91
C GLU A 13 -11.39 -21.39 2.79
N LEU A 14 -11.89 -21.80 3.97
CA LEU A 14 -11.10 -22.61 4.90
C LEU A 14 -11.29 -24.11 4.63
N ALA A 15 -10.23 -24.78 4.18
CA ALA A 15 -10.22 -26.23 3.95
C ALA A 15 -9.56 -26.99 5.11
N GLY A 16 -10.23 -28.01 5.64
CA GLY A 16 -9.66 -28.86 6.66
C GLY A 16 -10.63 -29.55 7.59
N ALA A 17 -10.14 -29.89 8.78
CA ALA A 17 -10.86 -30.52 9.86
C ALA A 17 -11.28 -29.50 10.93
N PHE A 18 -12.56 -29.56 11.31
CA PHE A 18 -13.13 -28.72 12.38
C PHE A 18 -13.77 -29.55 13.50
N PRO A 19 -13.67 -29.13 14.77
CA PRO A 19 -13.00 -27.92 15.26
C PRO A 19 -11.47 -28.00 15.16
N THR A 20 -10.81 -26.84 15.07
CA THR A 20 -9.35 -26.73 15.09
C THR A 20 -8.79 -27.17 16.46
N GLY A 21 -7.56 -27.68 16.51
CA GLY A 21 -6.90 -28.09 17.77
C GLY A 21 -7.07 -29.57 18.15
N LEU A 22 -7.70 -30.38 17.29
CA LEU A 22 -7.96 -31.80 17.55
C LEU A 22 -6.70 -32.69 17.50
N PHE A 23 -5.63 -32.25 16.83
CA PHE A 23 -4.47 -33.08 16.50
C PHE A 23 -3.12 -32.40 16.80
N ASP A 24 -3.08 -31.47 17.75
CA ASP A 24 -1.91 -30.62 18.01
C ASP A 24 -0.63 -31.38 18.42
N ASP A 25 -0.78 -32.60 18.96
CA ASP A 25 0.32 -33.49 19.36
C ASP A 25 0.83 -34.40 18.21
N TYR A 26 0.28 -34.28 17.00
CA TYR A 26 0.58 -35.16 15.87
C TYR A 26 1.20 -34.38 14.70
N THR A 27 1.98 -35.06 13.85
CA THR A 27 2.40 -34.44 12.58
C THR A 27 1.21 -34.45 11.63
N THR A 28 0.64 -33.30 11.30
CA THR A 28 -0.53 -33.21 10.42
C THR A 28 -0.20 -32.42 9.15
N GLU A 29 -0.60 -32.92 7.99
CA GLU A 29 -0.42 -32.23 6.71
C GLU A 29 -1.73 -32.18 5.93
N ILE A 30 -1.96 -31.08 5.21
CA ILE A 30 -3.08 -30.91 4.28
C ILE A 30 -2.53 -30.92 2.87
N HIS A 31 -3.19 -31.65 1.98
CA HIS A 31 -2.79 -31.79 0.58
C HIS A 31 -3.95 -31.43 -0.33
N ILE A 32 -3.65 -30.72 -1.41
CA ILE A 32 -4.58 -30.45 -2.51
C ILE A 32 -4.18 -31.36 -3.68
N GLU A 33 -5.15 -32.07 -4.25
CA GLU A 33 -4.89 -33.04 -5.32
C GLU A 33 -4.64 -32.37 -6.68
N ASN A 34 -5.27 -31.22 -6.95
CA ASN A 34 -5.08 -30.45 -8.19
C ASN A 34 -4.79 -28.96 -7.91
N PRO A 35 -3.52 -28.53 -7.92
CA PRO A 35 -3.14 -27.13 -7.70
C PRO A 35 -3.56 -26.18 -8.83
N GLU A 36 -4.01 -26.69 -9.99
CA GLU A 36 -4.55 -25.83 -11.04
C GLU A 36 -5.97 -25.35 -10.73
N THR A 37 -6.73 -26.05 -9.90
CA THR A 37 -8.07 -25.63 -9.48
C THR A 37 -8.00 -24.76 -8.23
N VAL A 38 -7.23 -25.19 -7.23
CA VAL A 38 -7.16 -24.56 -5.91
C VAL A 38 -5.72 -24.56 -5.41
N VAL A 39 -5.28 -23.49 -4.78
CA VAL A 39 -3.99 -23.43 -4.08
C VAL A 39 -4.16 -22.94 -2.66
N PHE A 40 -3.18 -23.12 -1.79
CA PHE A 40 -3.23 -22.53 -0.44
C PHE A 40 -3.13 -21.00 -0.53
N ASP A 41 -4.04 -20.29 0.16
CA ASP A 41 -4.01 -18.83 0.21
C ASP A 41 -3.17 -18.32 1.38
N VAL A 42 -1.87 -18.18 1.12
CA VAL A 42 -0.90 -17.68 2.09
C VAL A 42 -1.09 -16.21 2.46
N SER A 43 -1.86 -15.42 1.69
CA SER A 43 -2.09 -13.99 2.01
C SER A 43 -3.13 -13.77 3.10
N SER A 44 -4.07 -14.71 3.25
CA SER A 44 -5.07 -14.71 4.31
C SER A 44 -4.52 -15.18 5.66
N ALA A 45 -3.31 -15.76 5.68
CA ALA A 45 -2.59 -16.05 6.91
C ALA A 45 -2.08 -14.74 7.51
N TYR A 46 -2.88 -14.18 8.43
CA TYR A 46 -2.58 -13.05 9.30
C TYR A 46 -1.07 -12.86 9.57
N SER A 47 -0.55 -11.63 9.54
CA SER A 47 0.65 -11.25 10.28
C SER A 47 0.28 -10.07 11.16
N GLY A 48 0.23 -10.26 12.47
CA GLY A 48 0.17 -9.12 13.39
C GLY A 48 1.44 -8.30 13.28
N ASP A 49 1.46 -7.08 13.84
CA ASP A 49 2.69 -6.29 13.99
C ASP A 49 3.78 -7.03 14.80
N ASP A 50 3.42 -8.11 15.49
CA ASP A 50 4.30 -9.03 16.22
C ASP A 50 4.77 -10.24 15.38
N GLY A 51 4.36 -10.34 14.11
CA GLY A 51 4.69 -11.46 13.23
C GLY A 51 3.97 -12.77 13.56
N SER A 52 2.97 -12.77 14.45
CA SER A 52 2.13 -13.94 14.71
C SER A 52 1.20 -14.19 13.51
N SER A 53 1.06 -15.44 13.07
CA SER A 53 0.06 -15.86 12.08
C SER A 53 -1.00 -16.75 12.70
N TYR A 54 -2.27 -16.32 12.66
CA TYR A 54 -3.36 -16.96 13.41
C TYR A 54 -4.27 -17.90 12.60
N LEU A 55 -4.07 -18.05 11.30
CA LEU A 55 -5.10 -18.69 10.45
C LEU A 55 -4.71 -20.02 9.83
N ILE A 56 -3.51 -20.52 10.09
CA ILE A 56 -3.16 -21.88 9.66
C ILE A 56 -2.79 -22.71 10.87
N ASN A 57 -3.76 -23.54 11.28
CA ASN A 57 -3.57 -24.57 12.28
C ASN A 57 -3.24 -25.87 11.54
N GLN A 58 -2.57 -26.81 12.22
CA GLN A 58 -2.11 -28.08 11.62
C GLN A 58 -3.21 -28.88 10.89
N THR A 59 -4.49 -28.60 11.18
CA THR A 59 -5.65 -29.35 10.70
C THR A 59 -6.54 -28.59 9.70
N SER A 60 -6.30 -27.29 9.46
CA SER A 60 -7.06 -26.51 8.47
C SER A 60 -6.24 -25.35 7.89
N ALA A 61 -6.37 -25.10 6.59
CA ALA A 61 -5.69 -24.01 5.89
C ALA A 61 -6.63 -23.29 4.90
N PRO A 62 -6.47 -21.97 4.74
CA PRO A 62 -7.20 -21.21 3.73
C PRO A 62 -6.72 -21.62 2.33
N VAL A 63 -7.66 -21.73 1.41
CA VAL A 63 -7.42 -22.11 0.03
C VAL A 63 -8.08 -21.11 -0.92
N TYR A 64 -7.36 -20.71 -1.97
CA TYR A 64 -7.81 -19.80 -3.03
C TYR A 64 -8.24 -20.59 -4.26
N ALA A 65 -9.42 -20.27 -4.80
CA ALA A 65 -9.95 -20.86 -6.01
C ALA A 65 -9.37 -20.20 -7.28
N LYS A 66 -8.41 -20.88 -7.93
CA LYS A 66 -7.72 -20.39 -9.13
C LYS A 66 -8.57 -20.52 -10.40
N ASN A 67 -9.17 -21.69 -10.62
CA ASN A 67 -9.96 -22.00 -11.81
C ASN A 67 -11.23 -22.76 -11.42
N ALA A 68 -12.32 -22.55 -12.17
CA ALA A 68 -13.54 -23.32 -12.01
C ALA A 68 -13.30 -24.83 -12.25
N GLY A 69 -14.00 -25.68 -11.53
CA GLY A 69 -13.83 -27.13 -11.58
C GLY A 69 -13.99 -27.80 -10.23
N SER A 70 -13.40 -28.98 -10.07
CA SER A 70 -13.46 -29.75 -8.82
C SER A 70 -12.11 -30.39 -8.53
N THR A 71 -11.69 -30.39 -7.27
CA THR A 71 -10.46 -31.05 -6.81
C THR A 71 -10.67 -31.72 -5.48
N GLY A 72 -9.99 -32.85 -5.24
CA GLY A 72 -9.91 -33.43 -3.91
C GLY A 72 -8.93 -32.66 -3.02
N TYR A 73 -9.13 -32.79 -1.71
CA TYR A 73 -8.14 -32.49 -0.69
C TYR A 73 -8.13 -33.59 0.35
N TYR A 74 -6.99 -33.78 1.03
CA TYR A 74 -6.89 -34.75 2.10
C TYR A 74 -5.93 -34.32 3.20
N ILE A 75 -6.12 -34.92 4.38
CA ILE A 75 -5.30 -34.67 5.56
C ILE A 75 -4.56 -35.96 5.91
N THR A 76 -3.26 -35.85 6.16
CA THR A 76 -2.48 -36.93 6.76
C THR A 76 -2.20 -36.64 8.23
N ILE A 77 -2.20 -37.68 9.08
CA ILE A 77 -1.78 -37.62 10.48
C ILE A 77 -0.69 -38.67 10.65
N ASN A 78 0.49 -38.25 11.09
CA ASN A 78 1.71 -39.05 11.12
C ASN A 78 2.00 -39.76 9.79
N GLY A 79 1.71 -39.10 8.67
CA GLY A 79 1.91 -39.63 7.31
C GLY A 79 0.81 -40.57 6.79
N GLU A 80 -0.20 -40.90 7.61
CA GLU A 80 -1.34 -41.71 7.16
C GLU A 80 -2.50 -40.81 6.72
N LYS A 81 -3.06 -41.03 5.53
CA LYS A 81 -4.26 -40.30 5.06
C LYS A 81 -5.46 -40.68 5.93
N VAL A 82 -5.96 -39.74 6.72
CA VAL A 82 -7.07 -39.97 7.67
C VAL A 82 -8.38 -39.39 7.18
N PHE A 83 -8.34 -38.28 6.43
CA PHE A 83 -9.53 -37.59 5.96
C PHE A 83 -9.37 -37.12 4.52
N SER A 84 -10.49 -37.02 3.80
CA SER A 84 -10.56 -36.41 2.47
C SER A 84 -11.90 -35.74 2.26
N GLY A 85 -11.92 -34.73 1.39
CA GLY A 85 -13.12 -34.08 0.90
C GLY A 85 -12.91 -33.55 -0.52
N THR A 86 -13.94 -32.94 -1.07
CA THR A 86 -13.92 -32.33 -2.41
C THR A 86 -14.08 -30.82 -2.28
N ILE A 87 -13.40 -30.06 -3.14
CA ILE A 87 -13.60 -28.62 -3.31
C ILE A 87 -14.17 -28.43 -4.70
N ASN A 88 -15.37 -27.85 -4.76
CA ASN A 88 -16.04 -27.47 -6.00
C ASN A 88 -15.94 -25.95 -6.16
N VAL A 89 -15.39 -25.54 -7.29
CA VAL A 89 -15.17 -24.15 -7.67
C VAL A 89 -16.12 -23.79 -8.79
N GLU A 90 -17.03 -22.86 -8.52
CA GLU A 90 -17.92 -22.27 -9.50
C GLU A 90 -17.22 -21.15 -10.28
N GLU A 91 -17.61 -20.98 -11.54
CA GLU A 91 -17.14 -19.88 -12.37
C GLU A 91 -17.81 -18.56 -11.94
N ILE A 92 -17.09 -17.45 -12.08
CA ILE A 92 -17.63 -16.10 -11.81
C ILE A 92 -18.13 -15.43 -13.08
N SER A 93 -19.07 -14.51 -12.94
CA SER A 93 -19.58 -13.67 -14.02
C SER A 93 -19.41 -12.20 -13.63
N PRO A 94 -18.22 -11.63 -13.84
CA PRO A 94 -17.90 -10.31 -13.34
C PRO A 94 -18.74 -9.23 -14.04
N LEU A 95 -19.05 -8.18 -13.28
CA LEU A 95 -19.69 -6.98 -13.81
C LEU A 95 -18.68 -6.24 -14.70
N ASN A 96 -18.96 -6.21 -16.01
CA ASN A 96 -18.25 -5.32 -16.94
C ASN A 96 -18.84 -3.93 -16.84
N MET A 97 -17.98 -2.92 -16.70
CA MET A 97 -18.43 -1.53 -16.61
C MET A 97 -18.00 -0.76 -17.84
N GLU A 98 -18.86 0.13 -18.32
CA GLU A 98 -18.55 0.96 -19.48
C GLU A 98 -17.44 1.95 -19.11
N HIS A 99 -16.25 1.75 -19.68
CA HIS A 99 -15.12 2.67 -19.55
C HIS A 99 -15.23 3.76 -20.63
N ILE A 100 -15.34 5.02 -20.22
CA ILE A 100 -15.18 6.15 -21.14
C ILE A 100 -13.69 6.46 -21.15
N ASN A 101 -13.01 5.94 -22.17
CA ASN A 101 -11.59 6.16 -22.45
C ASN A 101 -11.24 7.65 -22.32
N LYS A 102 -10.48 8.01 -21.30
CA LYS A 102 -9.81 9.30 -21.17
C LYS A 102 -8.34 9.02 -20.90
N ASP A 103 -7.48 9.69 -21.68
CA ASP A 103 -6.02 9.55 -21.68
C ASP A 103 -5.41 10.00 -20.34
N THR A 104 -5.65 9.27 -19.25
CA THR A 104 -5.10 9.60 -17.94
C THR A 104 -4.61 8.32 -17.29
N GLU A 105 -3.31 8.11 -17.33
CA GLU A 105 -2.63 7.04 -16.60
C GLU A 105 -2.63 7.44 -15.13
N TYR A 106 -2.94 6.54 -14.19
CA TYR A 106 -2.90 6.73 -12.74
C TYR A 106 -2.06 5.62 -12.11
N SER A 107 -1.00 6.00 -11.37
CA SER A 107 -0.11 5.03 -10.72
C SER A 107 -0.64 4.56 -9.35
N SER A 108 -0.29 3.33 -8.97
CA SER A 108 -0.87 2.65 -7.82
C SER A 108 0.12 2.45 -6.66
N GLU A 109 0.20 3.44 -5.77
CA GLU A 109 0.66 3.20 -4.40
C GLU A 109 -0.50 3.41 -3.42
N ARG A 110 -0.88 2.33 -2.72
CA ARG A 110 -1.89 2.35 -1.66
C ARG A 110 -1.45 3.32 -0.57
N LEU A 111 -2.18 4.41 -0.39
CA LEU A 111 -1.89 5.40 0.63
C LEU A 111 -3.23 5.88 1.22
N GLN A 112 -3.54 5.44 2.44
CA GLN A 112 -4.73 5.92 3.16
C GLN A 112 -4.35 7.23 3.85
N SER A 113 -4.90 8.36 3.39
CA SER A 113 -4.66 9.64 4.07
C SER A 113 -5.62 9.79 5.23
N GLU A 114 -5.10 10.25 6.36
CA GLU A 114 -5.93 10.67 7.49
C GLU A 114 -6.19 12.19 7.48
N TYR A 115 -5.32 12.98 6.81
CA TYR A 115 -5.36 14.44 6.77
C TYR A 115 -6.15 15.03 5.59
N TYR A 116 -5.91 14.60 4.36
CA TYR A 116 -6.44 15.28 3.17
C TYR A 116 -7.95 15.06 2.97
N SER A 117 -8.41 13.85 3.25
CA SER A 117 -9.83 13.49 3.09
C SER A 117 -10.33 12.50 4.14
N SER A 118 -9.43 12.01 5.01
CA SER A 118 -9.64 10.76 5.78
C SER A 118 -10.02 9.56 4.88
N LYS A 119 -9.77 9.68 3.57
CA LYS A 119 -10.02 8.70 2.52
C LYS A 119 -8.69 8.37 1.81
N PRO A 120 -8.65 7.35 0.94
CA PRO A 120 -7.44 7.05 0.18
C PRO A 120 -7.00 8.21 -0.72
N VAL A 121 -5.69 8.34 -0.92
CA VAL A 121 -5.05 9.25 -1.88
C VAL A 121 -4.36 8.47 -2.99
N ILE A 122 -4.10 9.15 -4.10
CA ILE A 122 -3.49 8.59 -5.31
C ILE A 122 -2.35 9.52 -5.73
N LEU A 123 -1.15 8.98 -5.92
CA LEU A 123 -0.04 9.71 -6.53
C LEU A 123 0.02 9.37 -8.01
N ASN A 124 -0.08 10.38 -8.86
CA ASN A 124 -0.03 10.20 -10.30
C ASN A 124 0.70 11.33 -11.00
N ASP A 125 1.72 10.98 -11.80
CA ASP A 125 2.56 11.90 -12.57
C ASP A 125 2.97 13.15 -11.78
N GLY A 126 3.48 12.92 -10.56
CA GLY A 126 3.90 13.98 -9.64
C GLY A 126 2.76 14.77 -9.00
N THR A 127 1.49 14.41 -9.20
CA THR A 127 0.35 15.06 -8.54
C THR A 127 -0.30 14.11 -7.54
N LEU A 128 -0.46 14.57 -6.30
CA LEU A 128 -1.16 13.84 -5.25
C LEU A 128 -2.62 14.26 -5.25
N TYR A 129 -3.52 13.28 -5.33
CA TYR A 129 -4.97 13.47 -5.34
C TYR A 129 -5.61 12.84 -4.11
N ALA A 130 -6.53 13.56 -3.47
CA ALA A 130 -7.47 12.98 -2.51
C ALA A 130 -8.76 12.56 -3.21
N ILE A 131 -9.29 11.41 -2.80
CA ILE A 131 -10.62 10.99 -3.25
C ILE A 131 -11.68 11.62 -2.34
N ASN A 132 -12.53 12.47 -2.91
CA ASN A 132 -13.64 13.13 -2.20
C ASN A 132 -14.92 13.03 -3.04
N ASP A 133 -15.95 12.39 -2.49
CA ASP A 133 -17.32 12.33 -3.04
C ASP A 133 -17.44 12.11 -4.55
N GLY A 134 -16.68 11.15 -5.10
CA GLY A 134 -16.72 10.81 -6.52
C GLY A 134 -15.76 11.64 -7.40
N LYS A 135 -14.88 12.44 -6.80
CA LYS A 135 -13.90 13.29 -7.48
C LYS A 135 -12.48 13.03 -6.97
N LEU A 136 -11.51 13.34 -7.82
CA LEU A 136 -10.11 13.45 -7.42
C LEU A 136 -9.77 14.94 -7.24
N GLU A 137 -9.52 15.35 -6.01
CA GLU A 137 -9.12 16.70 -5.65
C GLU A 137 -7.61 16.78 -5.54
N ILE A 138 -6.99 17.79 -6.14
CA ILE A 138 -5.54 17.96 -6.08
C ILE A 138 -5.15 18.41 -4.67
N CYS A 139 -4.28 17.63 -4.04
CA CYS A 139 -3.65 17.94 -2.76
C CYS A 139 -2.34 18.72 -2.94
N GLU A 140 -1.51 18.28 -3.89
CA GLU A 140 -0.15 18.79 -4.07
C GLU A 140 0.40 18.43 -5.47
N HIS A 141 1.29 19.28 -5.99
CA HIS A 141 2.01 19.07 -7.25
C HIS A 141 3.51 18.83 -7.05
N ASN A 142 4.18 18.28 -8.06
CA ASN A 142 5.61 17.96 -8.06
C ASN A 142 6.02 17.06 -6.89
N VAL A 143 5.17 16.08 -6.57
CA VAL A 143 5.35 15.10 -5.51
C VAL A 143 6.21 13.95 -6.02
N SER A 144 7.40 13.81 -5.45
CA SER A 144 8.32 12.72 -5.79
C SER A 144 8.01 11.43 -5.02
N ASP A 145 7.54 11.56 -3.77
CA ASP A 145 7.17 10.43 -2.91
C ASP A 145 6.10 10.82 -1.89
N TYR A 146 5.31 9.86 -1.47
CA TYR A 146 4.33 9.99 -0.41
C TYR A 146 4.39 8.78 0.54
N LYS A 147 4.30 9.05 1.84
CA LYS A 147 4.23 8.01 2.87
C LYS A 147 3.24 8.40 3.96
N THR A 148 2.60 7.38 4.54
CA THR A 148 1.81 7.52 5.77
C THR A 148 2.61 7.04 6.97
N GLY A 149 2.35 7.61 8.13
CA GLY A 149 2.98 7.23 9.38
C GLY A 149 2.23 7.75 10.59
N TYR A 150 2.92 7.70 11.73
CA TYR A 150 2.42 8.29 12.97
C TYR A 150 3.59 8.94 13.70
N TYR A 151 3.35 10.09 14.30
CA TYR A 151 4.25 10.72 15.26
C TYR A 151 3.57 10.84 16.62
N THR A 152 4.37 11.12 17.65
CA THR A 152 3.86 11.31 19.01
C THR A 152 3.71 12.79 19.29
N ASP A 153 2.53 13.21 19.75
CA ASP A 153 2.30 14.58 20.20
C ASP A 153 2.91 14.85 21.59
N LYS A 154 2.79 16.09 22.07
CA LYS A 154 3.29 16.50 23.39
C LYS A 154 2.70 15.71 24.58
N ASP A 155 1.51 15.13 24.40
CA ASP A 155 0.78 14.41 25.43
C ASP A 155 1.06 12.89 25.38
N GLY A 156 1.88 12.46 24.41
CA GLY A 156 2.21 11.05 24.20
C GLY A 156 1.22 10.31 23.29
N SER A 157 0.29 11.02 22.67
CA SER A 157 -0.73 10.43 21.79
C SER A 157 -0.14 10.20 20.40
N TYR A 158 -0.57 9.13 19.74
CA TYR A 158 -0.26 8.90 18.34
C TYR A 158 -1.12 9.79 17.45
N VAL A 159 -0.47 10.54 16.57
CA VAL A 159 -1.08 11.38 15.56
C VAL A 159 -0.63 10.87 14.20
N SER A 160 -1.57 10.68 13.28
CA SER A 160 -1.27 10.29 11.91
C SER A 160 -0.50 11.38 11.16
N SER A 161 0.38 10.94 10.28
CA SER A 161 1.12 11.80 9.38
C SER A 161 0.97 11.36 7.94
N ASP A 162 0.53 12.32 7.13
CA ASP A 162 0.66 12.30 5.69
C ASP A 162 1.91 13.09 5.31
N ILE A 163 2.90 12.39 4.78
CA ILE A 163 4.25 12.89 4.53
C ILE A 163 4.45 12.97 3.03
N VAL A 164 4.66 14.19 2.53
CA VAL A 164 4.87 14.47 1.12
C VAL A 164 6.31 14.93 0.91
N LEU A 165 7.01 14.31 -0.03
CA LEU A 165 8.29 14.79 -0.55
C LEU A 165 8.06 15.39 -1.93
N LEU A 166 8.49 16.64 -2.12
CA LEU A 166 8.47 17.31 -3.41
C LEU A 166 9.79 17.10 -4.16
N ASP A 167 9.76 17.23 -5.48
CA ASP A 167 10.92 17.11 -6.38
C ASP A 167 12.08 18.06 -6.02
N ASP A 168 11.79 19.19 -5.36
CA ASP A 168 12.78 20.16 -4.90
C ASP A 168 13.41 19.82 -3.54
N GLY A 169 13.01 18.70 -2.92
CA GLY A 169 13.45 18.26 -1.60
C GLY A 169 12.63 18.83 -0.43
N THR A 170 11.55 19.55 -0.70
CA THR A 170 10.62 20.01 0.33
C THR A 170 9.84 18.86 0.93
N VAL A 171 9.81 18.80 2.27
CA VAL A 171 8.98 17.86 3.03
C VAL A 171 7.82 18.60 3.65
N LYS A 172 6.61 18.15 3.35
CA LYS A 172 5.39 18.58 4.03
C LYS A 172 4.84 17.43 4.88
N VAL A 173 4.43 17.75 6.10
CA VAL A 173 3.71 16.81 6.97
C VAL A 173 2.37 17.43 7.33
N ASN A 174 1.27 16.75 6.99
CA ASN A 174 -0.09 17.25 7.21
C ASN A 174 -0.24 18.71 6.68
N GLY A 175 0.25 18.95 5.46
CA GLY A 175 0.25 20.25 4.79
C GLY A 175 1.28 21.28 5.29
N GLN A 176 1.95 21.05 6.42
CA GLN A 176 2.96 21.98 6.97
C GLN A 176 4.33 21.70 6.38
N THR A 177 5.01 22.71 5.83
CA THR A 177 6.42 22.58 5.42
C THR A 177 7.31 22.38 6.64
N VAL A 178 8.04 21.26 6.68
CA VAL A 178 8.93 20.87 7.78
C VAL A 178 10.41 20.99 7.41
N ALA A 179 10.76 20.69 6.16
CA ALA A 179 12.14 20.77 5.65
C ALA A 179 12.14 21.14 4.15
N SER A 180 13.29 21.54 3.61
CA SER A 180 13.46 21.97 2.22
C SER A 180 14.70 21.37 1.54
N ASP A 181 15.23 20.28 2.09
CA ASP A 181 16.50 19.67 1.69
C ASP A 181 16.52 18.15 1.84
N ALA A 182 15.35 17.49 1.80
CA ALA A 182 15.24 16.04 1.91
C ALA A 182 15.60 15.32 0.61
N ALA A 183 16.18 14.12 0.78
CA ALA A 183 16.48 13.17 -0.29
C ALA A 183 15.53 11.96 -0.27
N GLU A 184 15.07 11.55 0.92
CA GLU A 184 14.23 10.36 1.11
C GLU A 184 13.30 10.56 2.31
N ILE A 185 12.05 10.09 2.20
CA ILE A 185 11.09 10.08 3.31
C ILE A 185 10.77 8.65 3.77
N GLY A 186 10.49 8.50 5.05
CA GLY A 186 10.10 7.24 5.67
C GLY A 186 9.02 7.43 6.72
N LYS A 187 8.55 6.34 7.32
CA LYS A 187 7.52 6.39 8.39
C LYS A 187 8.03 7.22 9.56
N ASN A 188 7.46 8.41 9.73
CA ASN A 188 7.81 9.39 10.77
C ASN A 188 9.25 9.96 10.72
N ARG A 189 9.89 9.98 9.55
CA ARG A 189 11.30 10.42 9.42
C ARG A 189 11.65 10.81 8.00
N PHE A 190 12.75 11.53 7.84
CA PHE A 190 13.34 11.80 6.52
C PHE A 190 14.87 11.86 6.61
N ILE A 191 15.53 11.69 5.46
CA ILE A 191 16.97 11.87 5.29
C ILE A 191 17.18 13.12 4.45
N SER A 192 18.03 14.04 4.90
CA SER A 192 18.46 15.20 4.12
C SER A 192 19.46 14.84 3.02
N ASN A 193 19.61 15.71 2.03
CA ASN A 193 20.57 15.60 0.94
C ASN A 193 22.04 15.51 1.42
N ASP A 194 22.34 16.01 2.62
CA ASP A 194 23.67 15.89 3.25
C ASP A 194 23.81 14.67 4.17
N GLY A 195 22.83 13.75 4.17
CA GLY A 195 22.88 12.47 4.88
C GLY A 195 22.53 12.54 6.36
N LYS A 196 21.80 13.57 6.81
CA LYS A 196 21.32 13.64 8.19
C LYS A 196 19.94 13.01 8.30
N LEU A 197 19.71 12.29 9.40
CA LEU A 197 18.43 11.68 9.74
C LEU A 197 17.66 12.59 10.70
N TYR A 198 16.38 12.82 10.40
CA TYR A 198 15.45 13.58 11.21
C TYR A 198 14.16 12.79 11.45
N TYR A 199 13.54 12.98 12.61
CA TYR A 199 12.19 12.48 12.93
C TYR A 199 11.21 13.66 12.98
N PHE A 200 9.92 13.39 12.76
CA PHE A 200 8.90 14.43 12.97
C PHE A 200 8.47 14.46 14.43
N LYS A 201 8.32 15.68 14.96
CA LYS A 201 7.89 15.91 16.34
C LYS A 201 6.92 17.08 16.39
N ASP A 202 5.90 16.95 17.24
CA ASP A 202 5.01 18.06 17.57
C ASP A 202 5.63 18.94 18.65
N GLU A 203 5.71 20.24 18.38
CA GLU A 203 6.02 21.27 19.37
C GLU A 203 4.94 22.35 19.40
N ASN A 204 3.87 22.11 20.15
CA ASN A 204 2.72 22.99 20.35
C ASN A 204 1.89 23.20 19.07
N GLY A 205 1.58 22.11 18.36
CA GLY A 205 0.78 22.10 17.13
C GLY A 205 1.59 22.46 15.87
N GLN A 206 2.89 22.71 16.01
CA GLN A 206 3.81 22.86 14.89
C GLN A 206 4.65 21.59 14.75
N ILE A 207 4.63 21.01 13.56
CA ILE A 207 5.45 19.85 13.24
C ILE A 207 6.85 20.32 12.87
N LYS A 208 7.87 19.73 13.49
CA LYS A 208 9.27 20.08 13.25
C LYS A 208 10.13 18.87 12.95
N ALA A 209 11.24 19.13 12.26
CA ALA A 209 12.33 18.19 12.07
C ALA A 209 13.18 18.13 13.34
N ASP A 210 13.16 17.00 14.03
CA ASP A 210 14.00 16.70 15.18
C ASP A 210 15.24 15.93 14.74
N TYR A 211 16.41 16.56 14.88
CA TYR A 211 17.67 16.01 14.40
C TYR A 211 18.08 14.79 15.21
N ALA A 212 18.43 13.69 14.52
CA ALA A 212 18.85 12.45 15.16
C ALA A 212 20.34 12.13 14.94
N VAL A 213 20.78 12.06 13.68
CA VAL A 213 22.13 11.58 13.32
C VAL A 213 22.61 12.28 12.04
N SER A 214 23.94 12.33 11.81
CA SER A 214 24.53 13.01 10.63
C SER A 214 25.11 12.10 9.56
N ASP A 215 25.12 10.79 9.78
CA ASP A 215 25.78 9.79 8.95
C ASP A 215 24.79 8.75 8.40
N CYS A 216 23.57 9.13 8.05
CA CYS A 216 22.55 8.23 7.50
C CYS A 216 22.56 8.22 5.96
N LYS A 217 22.85 7.06 5.37
CA LYS A 217 22.86 6.85 3.91
C LYS A 217 21.48 6.49 3.37
N SER A 218 20.75 5.61 4.06
CA SER A 218 19.44 5.13 3.64
C SER A 218 18.70 4.47 4.80
N PHE A 219 17.39 4.30 4.65
CA PHE A 219 16.59 3.50 5.58
C PHE A 219 16.84 1.99 5.43
N ILE A 220 16.55 1.25 6.50
CA ILE A 220 16.37 -0.20 6.45
C ILE A 220 14.87 -0.48 6.33
N SER A 221 14.46 -1.11 5.22
CA SER A 221 13.05 -1.21 4.79
C SER A 221 12.13 -1.90 5.79
N THR A 222 12.62 -2.84 6.58
CA THR A 222 11.77 -3.65 7.48
C THR A 222 11.52 -3.03 8.85
N THR A 223 12.14 -1.89 9.19
CA THR A 223 12.13 -1.42 10.59
C THR A 223 12.62 0.03 10.78
N ASN A 224 12.11 0.68 11.83
CA ASN A 224 12.50 2.04 12.19
C ASN A 224 13.64 2.12 13.23
N TYR A 225 14.11 0.98 13.74
CA TYR A 225 15.16 0.92 14.76
C TYR A 225 16.58 0.96 14.19
N TYR A 226 16.72 0.82 12.88
CA TYR A 226 18.02 0.77 12.23
C TYR A 226 18.08 1.73 11.04
N TYR A 227 19.30 2.15 10.72
CA TYR A 227 19.62 2.86 9.50
C TYR A 227 20.97 2.34 8.95
N LEU A 228 21.21 2.57 7.66
CA LEU A 228 22.51 2.30 7.06
C LEU A 228 23.37 3.55 7.15
N SER A 229 24.55 3.45 7.75
CA SER A 229 25.47 4.58 7.84
C SER A 229 26.12 4.90 6.50
N SER A 230 26.73 6.08 6.40
CA SER A 230 27.52 6.52 5.23
C SER A 230 28.68 5.58 4.87
N ASP A 231 29.24 4.87 5.85
CA ASP A 231 30.29 3.85 5.64
C ASP A 231 29.74 2.42 5.43
N GLY A 232 28.41 2.29 5.29
CA GLY A 232 27.74 1.03 5.01
C GLY A 232 27.48 0.14 6.23
N GLU A 233 27.60 0.65 7.46
CA GLU A 233 27.23 -0.11 8.66
C GLU A 233 25.73 -0.07 8.96
N VAL A 234 25.19 -1.18 9.44
CA VAL A 234 23.90 -1.16 10.13
C VAL A 234 24.09 -0.54 11.51
N MET A 235 23.39 0.55 11.77
CA MET A 235 23.43 1.25 13.04
C MET A 235 22.10 1.09 13.77
N LEU A 236 22.13 0.73 15.06
CA LEU A 236 20.96 0.79 15.93
C LEU A 236 20.76 2.24 16.37
N ILE A 237 19.53 2.74 16.28
CA ILE A 237 19.14 4.03 16.84
C ILE A 237 18.09 3.83 17.93
N SER A 238 18.25 4.55 19.03
CA SER A 238 17.32 4.57 20.16
C SER A 238 17.00 6.01 20.53
N GLU A 239 15.71 6.32 20.60
CA GLU A 239 15.21 7.58 21.16
C GLU A 239 14.98 7.41 22.67
N ASN A 240 15.31 8.46 23.43
CA ASN A 240 15.09 8.51 24.88
C ASN A 240 14.85 9.96 25.33
N ASN A 241 13.58 10.32 25.54
CA ASN A 241 13.15 11.65 26.00
C ASN A 241 13.62 12.80 25.09
N GLY A 242 13.49 12.63 23.78
CA GLY A 242 13.89 13.59 22.75
C GLY A 242 15.40 13.63 22.49
N SER A 243 16.15 12.65 22.96
CA SER A 243 17.58 12.48 22.65
C SER A 243 17.82 11.17 21.92
N TYR A 244 18.68 11.19 20.91
CA TYR A 244 19.01 10.02 20.11
C TYR A 244 20.39 9.49 20.48
N SER A 245 20.46 8.17 20.70
CA SER A 245 21.71 7.44 20.85
C SER A 245 21.84 6.42 19.73
N THR A 246 23.03 6.35 19.14
CA THR A 246 23.35 5.39 18.09
C THR A 246 24.37 4.37 18.58
N TYR A 247 24.22 3.13 18.15
CA TYR A 247 25.11 2.04 18.54
C TYR A 247 25.53 1.24 17.30
N SER A 248 26.84 1.09 17.14
CA SER A 248 27.46 0.24 16.13
C SER A 248 27.02 -1.21 16.31
N THR A 249 26.70 -1.88 15.20
CA THR A 249 26.45 -3.33 15.17
C THR A 249 27.65 -4.10 14.63
N GLY A 250 28.55 -3.44 13.89
CA GLY A 250 29.65 -4.06 13.16
C GLY A 250 29.25 -4.79 11.89
N ILE A 251 27.95 -4.80 11.53
CA ILE A 251 27.44 -5.45 10.31
C ILE A 251 27.59 -4.47 9.15
N LYS A 252 28.37 -4.82 8.13
CA LYS A 252 28.62 -3.97 6.95
C LYS A 252 27.86 -4.46 5.72
N ASN A 253 27.38 -3.52 4.92
CA ASN A 253 26.79 -3.71 3.60
C ASN A 253 25.76 -4.85 3.56
N PRO A 254 24.64 -4.72 4.31
CA PRO A 254 23.62 -5.77 4.34
C PRO A 254 23.01 -5.99 2.94
N ILE A 255 22.94 -7.25 2.51
CA ILE A 255 22.30 -7.66 1.25
C ILE A 255 20.86 -8.13 1.44
N SER A 256 20.47 -8.46 2.68
CA SER A 256 19.09 -8.80 3.06
C SER A 256 18.88 -8.43 4.53
N SER A 257 17.68 -7.97 4.87
CA SER A 257 17.32 -7.63 6.25
C SER A 257 15.88 -8.00 6.56
N HIS A 258 15.64 -8.44 7.78
CA HIS A 258 14.29 -8.60 8.29
C HIS A 258 14.26 -8.44 9.81
N ASN A 259 13.57 -7.39 10.29
CA ASN A 259 13.48 -7.03 11.70
C ASN A 259 14.87 -6.89 12.35
N ASP A 260 15.22 -7.82 13.24
CA ASP A 260 16.46 -7.85 14.02
C ASP A 260 17.53 -8.77 13.38
N TYR A 261 17.32 -9.22 12.13
CA TYR A 261 18.23 -10.10 11.39
C TYR A 261 18.76 -9.45 10.11
N PHE A 262 20.04 -9.67 9.84
CA PHE A 262 20.74 -9.09 8.71
C PHE A 262 21.67 -10.12 8.08
N VAL A 263 21.67 -10.18 6.75
CA VAL A 263 22.67 -10.91 5.96
C VAL A 263 23.65 -9.88 5.40
N ASP A 264 24.92 -9.99 5.72
CA ASP A 264 25.97 -9.09 5.22
C ASP A 264 26.51 -9.48 3.83
N GLU A 265 27.34 -8.62 3.25
CA GLU A 265 28.00 -8.87 1.96
C GLU A 265 28.89 -10.14 1.93
N ASN A 266 29.33 -10.60 3.11
CA ASN A 266 30.11 -11.83 3.27
C ASN A 266 29.23 -13.06 3.46
N LYS A 267 27.91 -12.93 3.23
CA LYS A 267 26.92 -13.99 3.38
C LYS A 267 26.82 -14.53 4.81
N ILE A 268 27.09 -13.69 5.81
CA ILE A 268 26.93 -14.04 7.21
C ILE A 268 25.57 -13.55 7.70
N LEU A 269 24.79 -14.45 8.30
CA LEU A 269 23.56 -14.10 8.99
C LEU A 269 23.88 -13.67 10.43
N TRP A 270 23.42 -12.48 10.79
CA TRP A 270 23.54 -11.87 12.11
C TRP A 270 22.16 -11.72 12.77
N GLU A 271 22.11 -11.92 14.09
CA GLU A 271 21.00 -11.50 14.95
C GLU A 271 21.47 -10.31 15.80
N VAL A 272 20.68 -9.25 15.83
CA VAL A 272 20.92 -8.06 16.65
C VAL A 272 19.89 -8.03 17.77
N LYS A 273 20.30 -8.35 18.99
CA LYS A 273 19.44 -8.21 20.17
C LYS A 273 19.54 -6.79 20.71
N ARG A 274 18.46 -6.03 20.52
CA ARG A 274 18.32 -4.66 21.01
C ARG A 274 18.31 -4.63 22.53
N ASN A 275 19.09 -3.71 23.10
CA ASN A 275 19.02 -3.35 24.51
C ASN A 275 18.56 -1.91 24.60
N LYS A 276 17.61 -1.60 25.48
CA LYS A 276 17.15 -0.22 25.66
C LYS A 276 18.33 0.64 26.12
N ASN A 277 18.58 1.74 25.41
CA ASN A 277 19.61 2.73 25.76
C ASN A 277 21.03 2.15 25.99
N SER A 278 21.40 1.09 25.26
CA SER A 278 22.75 0.52 25.33
C SER A 278 23.11 -0.23 24.05
N ALA A 279 24.40 -0.54 23.90
CA ALA A 279 24.89 -1.27 22.74
C ALA A 279 24.14 -2.61 22.57
N PRO A 280 23.79 -3.01 21.33
CA PRO A 280 23.14 -4.26 21.09
C PRO A 280 24.10 -5.43 21.27
N THR A 281 23.54 -6.62 21.47
CA THR A 281 24.30 -7.86 21.38
C THR A 281 24.17 -8.39 19.96
N VAL A 282 25.30 -8.51 19.25
CA VAL A 282 25.34 -8.99 17.87
C VAL A 282 25.91 -10.41 17.84
N THR A 283 25.16 -11.34 17.27
CA THR A 283 25.51 -12.77 17.27
C THR A 283 25.48 -13.33 15.86
N LYS A 284 26.57 -13.96 15.43
CA LYS A 284 26.62 -14.76 14.20
C LYS A 284 25.72 -15.98 14.33
N LYS A 285 24.82 -16.20 13.36
CA LYS A 285 23.86 -17.32 13.36
C LYS A 285 24.14 -18.36 12.30
N ALA A 286 24.54 -17.93 11.11
CA ALA A 286 24.84 -18.82 10.00
C ALA A 286 25.89 -18.21 9.07
N GLU A 287 26.52 -19.06 8.27
CA GLU A 287 27.37 -18.69 7.14
C GLU A 287 26.66 -19.09 5.85
N ASP A 288 27.10 -18.51 4.73
CA ASP A 288 26.56 -18.76 3.39
C ASP A 288 25.07 -18.39 3.21
N ALA A 289 24.53 -17.50 4.05
CA ALA A 289 23.18 -16.99 3.91
C ALA A 289 23.12 -15.93 2.80
N VAL A 290 22.10 -15.97 1.96
CA VAL A 290 21.85 -14.97 0.90
C VAL A 290 20.53 -14.24 1.07
N PHE A 291 19.65 -14.74 1.95
CA PHE A 291 18.36 -14.15 2.23
C PHE A 291 17.97 -14.37 3.69
N VAL A 292 17.24 -13.42 4.27
CA VAL A 292 16.50 -13.57 5.53
C VAL A 292 15.14 -12.91 5.45
N GLY A 293 14.11 -13.59 5.93
CA GLY A 293 12.75 -13.07 5.97
C GLY A 293 11.71 -14.16 6.17
N TYR A 294 10.43 -13.78 6.24
CA TYR A 294 9.37 -14.76 6.37
C TYR A 294 9.15 -15.57 5.08
N ARG A 295 8.98 -16.88 5.26
CA ARG A 295 8.57 -17.84 4.22
C ARG A 295 7.63 -18.88 4.80
N SER A 296 6.86 -19.50 3.92
CA SER A 296 6.08 -20.70 4.20
C SER A 296 6.92 -21.95 3.94
N TYR A 297 6.83 -22.97 4.81
CA TYR A 297 7.55 -24.24 4.66
C TYR A 297 6.77 -25.46 5.19
N SER A 298 7.13 -26.65 4.71
CA SER A 298 6.34 -27.90 4.76
C SER A 298 6.00 -28.43 6.18
N GLY A 299 4.85 -29.11 6.29
CA GLY A 299 4.28 -29.70 7.51
C GLY A 299 2.90 -29.15 7.92
N GLY A 300 2.12 -28.64 6.97
CA GLY A 300 0.78 -28.09 7.26
C GLY A 300 0.75 -26.63 7.73
N THR A 301 1.89 -25.93 7.65
CA THR A 301 2.08 -24.46 7.73
C THR A 301 2.71 -23.93 9.01
N VAL A 302 4.01 -23.71 8.94
CA VAL A 302 4.65 -22.70 9.78
C VAL A 302 5.04 -21.55 8.87
N TYR A 303 4.34 -20.42 8.98
CA TYR A 303 4.84 -19.13 8.49
C TYR A 303 5.88 -18.66 9.50
N GLY A 304 7.13 -18.55 9.05
CA GLY A 304 8.22 -18.25 9.97
C GLY A 304 9.36 -17.53 9.28
N CYS A 305 10.12 -16.79 10.06
CA CYS A 305 11.37 -16.22 9.59
C CYS A 305 12.34 -17.37 9.28
N VAL A 306 12.87 -17.37 8.06
CA VAL A 306 13.85 -18.33 7.55
C VAL A 306 15.07 -17.60 7.04
N HIS A 307 16.18 -18.33 6.91
CA HIS A 307 17.29 -17.90 6.06
C HIS A 307 17.52 -18.94 4.98
N ILE A 308 17.94 -18.46 3.81
CA ILE A 308 18.22 -19.30 2.64
C ILE A 308 19.73 -19.22 2.37
N ALA A 309 20.36 -20.36 2.19
CA ALA A 309 21.77 -20.48 1.84
C ALA A 309 22.00 -20.30 0.33
N SER A 310 23.25 -20.10 -0.10
CA SER A 310 23.57 -19.91 -1.53
C SER A 310 23.17 -21.09 -2.42
N ASP A 311 23.05 -22.29 -1.87
CA ASP A 311 22.61 -23.50 -2.57
C ASP A 311 21.08 -23.65 -2.65
N GLY A 312 20.32 -22.68 -2.11
CA GLY A 312 18.86 -22.70 -2.04
C GLY A 312 18.29 -23.44 -0.82
N THR A 313 19.13 -24.07 0.00
CA THR A 313 18.65 -24.74 1.22
C THR A 313 18.14 -23.72 2.23
N ALA A 314 16.94 -23.92 2.76
CA ALA A 314 16.36 -23.07 3.77
C ALA A 314 16.39 -23.68 5.17
N TYR A 315 16.47 -22.78 6.16
CA TYR A 315 16.49 -23.14 7.57
C TYR A 315 15.62 -22.16 8.36
N ARG A 316 14.98 -22.65 9.42
CA ARG A 316 14.32 -21.76 10.38
C ARG A 316 15.38 -20.85 11.04
N VAL A 317 15.14 -19.53 11.02
CA VAL A 317 16.09 -18.53 11.53
C VAL A 317 16.48 -18.82 12.98
N GLY A 318 17.77 -18.67 13.28
CA GLY A 318 18.32 -18.90 14.62
C GLY A 318 18.48 -20.38 14.99
N THR A 319 18.18 -21.31 14.08
CA THR A 319 18.29 -22.76 14.31
C THR A 319 19.05 -23.45 13.18
N THR A 320 19.42 -24.71 13.38
CA THR A 320 19.97 -25.59 12.33
C THR A 320 18.88 -26.44 11.66
N GLN A 321 17.61 -26.21 12.00
CA GLN A 321 16.50 -26.98 11.47
C GLN A 321 16.29 -26.62 10.00
N LYS A 322 16.62 -27.57 9.11
CA LYS A 322 16.28 -27.48 7.69
C LYS A 322 14.76 -27.45 7.53
N VAL A 323 14.32 -26.62 6.61
CA VAL A 323 12.91 -26.54 6.22
C VAL A 323 12.84 -26.68 4.71
N THR A 324 11.87 -27.45 4.24
CA THR A 324 11.55 -27.46 2.81
C THR A 324 10.63 -26.29 2.59
N LEU A 325 11.16 -25.24 1.96
CA LEU A 325 10.30 -24.15 1.51
C LEU A 325 9.19 -24.77 0.67
N CYS A 326 7.96 -24.33 0.90
CA CYS A 326 6.97 -24.49 -0.15
C CYS A 326 7.57 -23.75 -1.34
N ASP A 327 7.70 -24.44 -2.49
CA ASP A 327 8.44 -23.97 -3.66
C ASP A 327 8.29 -22.45 -3.80
N ASP A 328 9.46 -21.78 -3.89
CA ASP A 328 9.57 -20.34 -3.96
C ASP A 328 8.55 -19.81 -4.96
N GLU A 329 7.58 -19.06 -4.44
CA GLU A 329 6.45 -18.56 -5.22
C GLU A 329 5.61 -19.69 -5.84
N TYR A 330 4.56 -20.11 -5.13
CA TYR A 330 3.28 -20.07 -5.85
C TYR A 330 3.20 -18.62 -6.35
N THR A 331 3.55 -18.38 -7.64
CA THR A 331 3.21 -17.14 -8.34
C THR A 331 1.81 -16.84 -7.87
N LYS A 332 1.64 -15.73 -7.12
CA LYS A 332 0.34 -15.42 -6.54
C LYS A 332 -0.68 -15.66 -7.65
N PRO A 333 -1.65 -16.57 -7.46
CA PRO A 333 -2.57 -16.93 -8.54
C PRO A 333 -3.51 -15.75 -8.91
N TYR A 334 -3.31 -14.64 -8.21
CA TYR A 334 -3.93 -13.34 -8.26
C TYR A 334 -2.83 -12.27 -8.33
N ILE A 335 -3.16 -11.13 -8.93
CA ILE A 335 -2.33 -9.92 -8.99
C ILE A 335 -2.08 -9.38 -7.58
N LYS A 336 -3.14 -9.27 -6.78
CA LYS A 336 -3.10 -8.70 -5.43
C LYS A 336 -4.17 -9.31 -4.55
N SER A 337 -3.98 -9.20 -3.24
CA SER A 337 -4.99 -9.55 -2.24
C SER A 337 -4.82 -8.69 -1.00
N GLY A 338 -5.86 -8.65 -0.17
CA GLY A 338 -5.82 -7.96 1.11
C GLY A 338 -7.15 -8.06 1.84
N TYR A 339 -7.33 -7.19 2.84
CA TYR A 339 -8.54 -7.11 3.64
C TYR A 339 -8.97 -5.67 3.83
N PHE A 340 -10.27 -5.49 4.04
CA PHE A 340 -10.87 -4.25 4.54
C PHE A 340 -11.76 -4.55 5.74
N PHE A 341 -11.98 -3.54 6.59
CA PHE A 341 -12.80 -3.70 7.78
C PHE A 341 -14.25 -3.31 7.49
N ASP A 342 -15.15 -4.21 7.86
CA ASP A 342 -16.59 -4.03 7.89
C ASP A 342 -17.02 -3.68 9.32
N ASP A 343 -17.10 -2.39 9.63
CA ASP A 343 -17.45 -1.91 10.98
C ASP A 343 -18.93 -2.12 11.33
N SER A 344 -19.72 -2.74 10.44
CA SER A 344 -21.10 -3.12 10.72
C SER A 344 -21.23 -4.24 11.77
N ALA A 345 -20.15 -4.98 12.05
CA ALA A 345 -20.14 -6.06 13.02
C ALA A 345 -19.97 -5.51 14.45
N THR A 346 -21.06 -5.45 15.20
CA THR A 346 -21.12 -5.07 16.63
C THR A 346 -20.40 -6.03 17.60
N VAL A 347 -19.38 -6.78 17.16
CA VAL A 347 -18.68 -7.78 17.99
C VAL A 347 -17.19 -7.87 17.65
N ASN A 348 -16.34 -7.51 18.63
CA ASN A 348 -14.90 -7.82 18.77
C ASN A 348 -14.12 -8.26 17.50
N SER A 349 -13.44 -7.29 16.88
CA SER A 349 -12.02 -7.24 16.48
C SER A 349 -11.32 -8.35 15.65
N ALA A 350 -12.00 -9.42 15.22
CA ALA A 350 -11.41 -10.39 14.28
C ALA A 350 -12.38 -10.91 13.19
N LEU A 351 -13.69 -10.71 13.37
CA LEU A 351 -14.74 -11.25 12.48
C LEU A 351 -15.33 -10.18 11.52
N SER A 352 -14.94 -8.92 11.66
CA SER A 352 -15.33 -7.78 10.83
C SER A 352 -14.41 -7.58 9.61
N LYS A 353 -13.79 -8.65 9.10
CA LYS A 353 -12.79 -8.56 8.03
C LYS A 353 -13.32 -9.22 6.77
N SER A 354 -13.29 -8.46 5.71
CA SER A 354 -13.67 -8.90 4.38
C SER A 354 -12.42 -8.98 3.52
N ASN A 355 -12.21 -10.13 2.89
CA ASN A 355 -11.07 -10.35 2.01
C ASN A 355 -11.39 -9.87 0.60
N TYR A 356 -10.35 -9.46 -0.11
CA TYR A 356 -10.41 -9.21 -1.54
C TYR A 356 -9.24 -9.87 -2.27
N HIS A 357 -9.48 -10.22 -3.52
CA HIS A 357 -8.44 -10.65 -4.45
C HIS A 357 -8.64 -9.94 -5.78
N ILE A 358 -7.55 -9.58 -6.44
CA ILE A 358 -7.54 -9.20 -7.86
C ILE A 358 -6.99 -10.40 -8.59
N THR A 359 -7.85 -11.17 -9.24
CA THR A 359 -7.51 -12.38 -10.00
C THR A 359 -6.49 -12.09 -11.10
N SER A 360 -5.84 -13.13 -11.64
CA SER A 360 -4.85 -13.00 -12.72
C SER A 360 -5.42 -12.49 -14.05
N ASP A 361 -6.74 -12.50 -14.21
CA ASP A 361 -7.50 -11.93 -15.31
C ASP A 361 -8.18 -10.59 -14.98
N ASN A 362 -7.63 -9.84 -14.00
CA ASN A 362 -8.07 -8.49 -13.64
C ASN A 362 -9.52 -8.41 -13.14
N VAL A 363 -10.00 -9.43 -12.43
CA VAL A 363 -11.29 -9.37 -11.72
C VAL A 363 -11.05 -9.15 -10.24
N LEU A 364 -11.60 -8.06 -9.69
CA LEU A 364 -11.68 -7.84 -8.26
C LEU A 364 -12.85 -8.64 -7.68
N THR A 365 -12.54 -9.56 -6.77
CA THR A 365 -13.51 -10.35 -6.01
C THR A 365 -13.56 -9.88 -4.57
N LEU A 366 -14.77 -9.68 -4.07
CA LEU A 366 -15.02 -9.12 -2.74
C LEU A 366 -16.12 -9.92 -2.05
N LEU A 367 -15.98 -10.14 -0.75
CA LEU A 367 -17.03 -10.67 0.11
C LEU A 367 -17.44 -9.58 1.10
N TYR A 368 -18.68 -9.09 1.05
CA TYR A 368 -19.18 -8.07 1.98
C TYR A 368 -20.51 -8.51 2.56
N SER A 369 -20.64 -8.54 3.90
CA SER A 369 -21.87 -8.97 4.58
C SER A 369 -22.45 -10.33 4.10
N GLY A 370 -21.58 -11.25 3.65
CA GLY A 370 -21.95 -12.56 3.12
C GLY A 370 -22.34 -12.58 1.64
N GLU A 371 -22.32 -11.44 0.96
CA GLU A 371 -22.55 -11.32 -0.48
C GLU A 371 -21.23 -11.22 -1.24
N THR A 372 -21.18 -11.90 -2.38
CA THR A 372 -20.02 -11.90 -3.29
C THR A 372 -20.21 -10.84 -4.36
N HIS A 373 -19.20 -10.02 -4.60
CA HIS A 373 -19.16 -9.04 -5.68
C HIS A 373 -17.93 -9.26 -6.56
N GLU A 374 -18.15 -9.32 -7.86
CA GLU A 374 -17.11 -9.56 -8.87
C GLU A 374 -17.09 -8.41 -9.89
N ILE A 375 -15.98 -7.69 -10.01
CA ILE A 375 -15.83 -6.50 -10.85
C ILE A 375 -14.70 -6.73 -11.85
N ALA A 376 -14.98 -6.59 -13.16
CA ALA A 376 -14.00 -6.78 -14.22
C ALA A 376 -13.05 -5.58 -14.38
N ASP A 377 -11.98 -5.78 -15.14
CA ASP A 377 -11.02 -4.76 -15.57
C ASP A 377 -10.33 -3.99 -14.43
N VAL A 378 -10.10 -4.63 -13.28
CA VAL A 378 -9.40 -4.03 -12.14
C VAL A 378 -7.92 -4.41 -12.18
N ALA A 379 -7.05 -3.40 -12.31
CA ALA A 379 -5.60 -3.56 -12.27
C ALA A 379 -5.04 -3.46 -10.84
N ASP A 380 -5.56 -2.53 -10.03
CA ASP A 380 -5.12 -2.39 -8.65
C ASP A 380 -6.22 -1.91 -7.68
N TYR A 381 -6.07 -2.25 -6.41
CA TYR A 381 -6.92 -1.81 -5.31
C TYR A 381 -6.24 -0.64 -4.58
N ILE A 382 -6.99 0.46 -4.41
CA ILE A 382 -6.53 1.68 -3.72
C ILE A 382 -6.89 1.60 -2.24
N GLY A 383 -8.18 1.43 -1.91
CA GLY A 383 -8.67 1.51 -0.53
C GLY A 383 -10.18 1.45 -0.42
N TYR A 384 -10.70 1.78 0.75
CA TYR A 384 -12.14 1.83 1.01
C TYR A 384 -12.49 2.99 1.94
N ASP A 385 -13.77 3.36 1.92
CA ASP A 385 -14.44 4.28 2.84
C ASP A 385 -15.69 3.60 3.38
N TYR A 386 -16.00 3.83 4.66
CA TYR A 386 -17.16 3.24 5.33
C TYR A 386 -18.03 4.34 5.93
N ASP A 387 -19.25 4.43 5.44
CA ASP A 387 -20.24 5.36 5.95
C ASP A 387 -21.05 4.69 7.08
N ASN A 388 -20.80 5.15 8.30
CA ASN A 388 -21.47 4.65 9.50
C ASN A 388 -23.00 4.85 9.48
N ASP A 389 -23.49 5.91 8.84
CA ASP A 389 -24.91 6.26 8.84
C ASP A 389 -25.69 5.37 7.89
N SER A 390 -25.17 5.16 6.68
CA SER A 390 -25.78 4.28 5.67
C SER A 390 -25.38 2.81 5.82
N LYS A 391 -24.33 2.52 6.58
CA LYS A 391 -23.65 1.21 6.62
C LYS A 391 -23.21 0.74 5.24
N SER A 392 -22.85 1.70 4.39
CA SER A 392 -22.32 1.43 3.07
C SER A 392 -20.79 1.42 3.12
N ILE A 393 -20.20 0.55 2.30
CA ILE A 393 -18.78 0.57 2.03
C ILE A 393 -18.55 0.93 0.58
N THR A 394 -17.68 1.90 0.34
CA THR A 394 -17.23 2.28 -0.99
C THR A 394 -15.79 1.86 -1.15
N ILE A 395 -15.52 0.97 -2.11
CA ILE A 395 -14.15 0.61 -2.48
C ILE A 395 -13.67 1.49 -3.64
N TYR A 396 -12.38 1.75 -3.68
CA TYR A 396 -11.70 2.53 -4.71
C TYR A 396 -10.61 1.68 -5.35
N TYR A 397 -10.53 1.71 -6.68
CA TYR A 397 -9.62 0.87 -7.46
C TYR A 397 -9.22 1.55 -8.77
N ILE A 398 -8.16 1.03 -9.38
CA ILE A 398 -7.63 1.44 -10.67
C ILE A 398 -7.99 0.37 -11.69
N CYS A 399 -8.57 0.80 -12.81
CA CYS A 399 -8.92 -0.05 -13.93
C CYS A 399 -7.68 -0.40 -14.80
N THR A 400 -7.81 -1.39 -15.69
CA THR A 400 -6.74 -1.78 -16.63
C THR A 400 -6.43 -0.73 -17.69
N ASP A 401 -7.33 0.23 -17.91
CA ASP A 401 -7.12 1.44 -18.71
C ASP A 401 -6.58 2.61 -17.89
N ASN A 402 -6.20 2.34 -16.63
CA ASN A 402 -5.76 3.27 -15.59
C ASN A 402 -6.82 4.19 -15.00
N SER A 403 -8.08 4.16 -15.45
CA SER A 403 -9.14 4.96 -14.84
C SER A 403 -9.29 4.68 -13.35
N VAL A 404 -9.55 5.71 -12.54
CA VAL A 404 -9.86 5.53 -11.11
C VAL A 404 -11.37 5.43 -10.93
N CYS A 405 -11.81 4.41 -10.21
CA CYS A 405 -13.22 4.08 -10.06
C CYS A 405 -13.59 3.78 -8.60
N SER A 406 -14.89 3.87 -8.29
CA SER A 406 -15.45 3.31 -7.07
C SER A 406 -16.60 2.36 -7.31
N TYR A 407 -16.81 1.50 -6.32
CA TYR A 407 -17.97 0.64 -6.20
C TYR A 407 -18.51 0.68 -4.77
N SER A 408 -19.74 1.14 -4.61
CA SER A 408 -20.43 1.24 -3.32
C SER A 408 -21.38 0.07 -3.10
N MET A 409 -21.28 -0.55 -1.94
CA MET A 409 -22.12 -1.66 -1.47
C MET A 409 -22.86 -1.21 -0.21
N PRO A 410 -24.15 -1.59 -0.04
CA PRO A 410 -24.90 -2.56 -0.84
C PRO A 410 -25.61 -1.97 -2.07
N GLU A 411 -25.45 -0.67 -2.35
CA GLU A 411 -26.17 0.03 -3.44
C GLU A 411 -25.82 -0.50 -4.83
N ASN A 412 -24.73 -1.26 -4.97
CA ASN A 412 -24.14 -1.71 -6.22
C ASN A 412 -23.95 -0.54 -7.19
N LYS A 413 -23.51 0.60 -6.64
CA LYS A 413 -23.34 1.84 -7.38
C LYS A 413 -21.89 1.98 -7.83
N TYR A 414 -21.72 2.16 -9.13
CA TYR A 414 -20.45 2.48 -9.75
C TYR A 414 -20.30 3.98 -9.97
N SER A 415 -19.07 4.50 -9.82
CA SER A 415 -18.72 5.85 -10.25
C SER A 415 -17.31 5.88 -10.83
N LEU A 416 -17.15 6.52 -11.99
CA LEU A 416 -15.84 6.92 -12.52
C LEU A 416 -15.40 8.18 -11.77
N MET A 417 -14.19 8.16 -11.22
CA MET A 417 -13.61 9.35 -10.59
C MET A 417 -13.08 10.28 -11.67
N THR A 418 -13.45 11.54 -11.58
CA THR A 418 -12.89 12.58 -12.43
C THR A 418 -12.02 13.48 -11.59
N ALA A 419 -10.80 13.74 -12.06
CA ALA A 419 -10.02 14.85 -11.55
C ALA A 419 -10.86 16.12 -11.69
N GLU A 420 -10.97 16.88 -10.60
CA GLU A 420 -11.23 18.30 -10.74
C GLU A 420 -10.04 18.83 -11.51
N ILE A 421 -10.26 19.14 -12.79
CA ILE A 421 -9.40 20.08 -13.49
C ILE A 421 -9.59 21.36 -12.69
N PRO A 422 -8.59 21.83 -11.93
CA PRO A 422 -8.72 23.11 -11.29
C PRO A 422 -9.15 24.06 -12.40
N ASP A 423 -10.16 24.88 -12.11
CA ASP A 423 -10.49 26.04 -12.94
C ASP A 423 -9.28 26.98 -12.78
N GLU A 424 -8.12 26.56 -13.33
CA GLU A 424 -6.95 27.39 -13.52
C GLU A 424 -7.44 28.42 -14.51
N ASN A 425 -8.02 29.47 -13.95
CA ASN A 425 -8.22 30.71 -14.63
C ASN A 425 -6.81 31.20 -14.97
N ILE A 426 -6.28 30.73 -16.10
CA ILE A 426 -5.04 31.20 -16.70
C ILE A 426 -5.38 32.59 -17.22
N PRO A 427 -4.88 33.67 -16.59
CA PRO A 427 -5.31 35.01 -16.96
C PRO A 427 -4.92 35.29 -18.42
N GLY A 428 -5.93 35.54 -19.23
CA GLY A 428 -5.83 35.78 -20.67
C GLY A 428 -6.13 34.58 -21.56
N ASP A 429 -6.24 33.35 -21.04
CA ASP A 429 -6.63 32.15 -21.79
C ASP A 429 -8.16 32.10 -21.94
N ILE A 430 -8.68 32.77 -22.96
CA ILE A 430 -10.12 32.94 -23.12
C ILE A 430 -10.73 31.86 -24.01
N ASN A 431 -9.89 31.16 -24.78
CA ASN A 431 -10.29 30.01 -25.58
C ASN A 431 -10.18 28.69 -24.81
N ASP A 432 -9.68 28.72 -23.58
CA ASP A 432 -9.60 27.60 -22.64
C ASP A 432 -8.80 26.43 -23.22
N ASP A 433 -7.69 26.78 -23.89
CA ASP A 433 -6.76 25.82 -24.51
C ASP A 433 -5.57 25.44 -23.60
N GLY A 434 -5.53 26.00 -22.39
CA GLY A 434 -4.49 25.81 -21.40
C GLY A 434 -3.29 26.74 -21.58
N THR A 435 -3.32 27.67 -22.55
CA THR A 435 -2.19 28.56 -22.84
C THR A 435 -2.61 29.98 -23.27
N PHE A 436 -2.13 31.00 -22.55
CA PHE A 436 -2.33 32.38 -23.00
C PHE A 436 -1.41 32.77 -24.19
N ASN A 437 -1.99 32.91 -25.39
CA ASN A 437 -1.27 33.17 -26.64
C ASN A 437 -2.03 34.10 -27.64
N ILE A 438 -1.53 34.21 -28.88
CA ILE A 438 -2.10 35.14 -29.89
C ILE A 438 -3.52 34.74 -30.36
N LEU A 439 -3.92 33.48 -30.18
CA LEU A 439 -5.26 33.00 -30.48
C LEU A 439 -6.29 33.59 -29.51
N ASP A 440 -5.95 33.77 -28.24
CA ASP A 440 -6.76 34.48 -27.25
C ASP A 440 -6.98 35.94 -27.63
N ILE A 441 -5.93 36.63 -28.06
CA ILE A 441 -6.05 38.01 -28.57
C ILE A 441 -7.02 38.08 -29.76
N THR A 442 -6.98 37.06 -30.62
CA THR A 442 -7.86 37.00 -31.79
C THR A 442 -9.30 36.77 -31.37
N GLN A 443 -9.54 35.91 -30.38
CA GLN A 443 -10.88 35.64 -29.86
C GLN A 443 -11.43 36.84 -29.05
N MET A 444 -10.60 37.56 -28.30
CA MET A 444 -10.99 38.76 -27.54
C MET A 444 -11.37 39.89 -28.51
N LYS A 445 -10.64 40.01 -29.62
CA LYS A 445 -10.99 40.93 -30.71
C LYS A 445 -12.32 40.57 -31.36
N GLN A 446 -12.61 39.28 -31.55
CA GLN A 446 -13.89 38.82 -32.10
C GLN A 446 -15.05 39.09 -31.14
N TYR A 447 -14.82 38.90 -29.84
CA TYR A 447 -15.77 39.25 -28.79
C TYR A 447 -16.09 40.76 -28.80
N ILE A 448 -15.07 41.61 -28.73
CA ILE A 448 -15.26 43.07 -28.69
C ILE A 448 -15.90 43.63 -29.97
N LEU A 449 -15.45 43.19 -31.14
CA LEU A 449 -15.90 43.76 -32.41
C LEU A 449 -17.19 43.14 -32.94
N ASN A 450 -17.40 41.85 -32.70
CA ASN A 450 -18.47 41.08 -33.34
C ASN A 450 -19.45 40.46 -32.32
N GLY A 451 -19.20 40.60 -31.01
CA GLY A 451 -20.04 40.02 -29.95
C GLY A 451 -19.98 38.49 -29.86
N LEU A 452 -18.97 37.86 -30.49
CA LEU A 452 -18.80 36.40 -30.44
C LEU A 452 -18.32 35.98 -29.06
N GLN A 453 -19.13 35.20 -28.35
CA GLN A 453 -18.80 34.77 -26.99
C GLN A 453 -17.60 33.80 -27.01
N PRO A 454 -16.54 34.08 -26.24
CA PRO A 454 -15.44 33.15 -26.03
C PRO A 454 -15.87 31.99 -25.12
N GLN A 455 -14.99 31.00 -24.98
CA GLN A 455 -15.26 29.82 -24.13
C GLN A 455 -15.26 30.22 -22.66
N GLU A 456 -14.24 30.95 -22.21
CA GLU A 456 -14.11 31.42 -20.82
C GLU A 456 -13.84 32.92 -20.78
N LEU A 457 -14.91 33.73 -20.91
CA LEU A 457 -14.81 35.19 -20.88
C LEU A 457 -14.22 35.73 -19.57
N LYS A 458 -14.42 35.03 -18.45
CA LYS A 458 -13.91 35.44 -17.13
C LYS A 458 -12.38 35.55 -17.12
N ASN A 459 -11.69 34.75 -17.93
CA ASN A 459 -10.22 34.77 -18.04
C ASN A 459 -9.74 36.02 -18.79
N ALA A 460 -10.64 36.73 -19.48
CA ALA A 460 -10.32 37.96 -20.19
C ALA A 460 -10.20 39.17 -19.26
N ASP A 461 -10.65 39.10 -18.00
CA ASP A 461 -10.56 40.21 -17.03
C ASP A 461 -9.13 40.32 -16.48
N MET A 462 -8.26 41.00 -17.24
CA MET A 462 -6.85 41.16 -16.92
C MET A 462 -6.59 42.29 -15.93
N ASN A 463 -7.57 43.18 -15.72
CA ASN A 463 -7.46 44.32 -14.80
C ASN A 463 -8.23 44.12 -13.48
N ASN A 464 -8.98 43.02 -13.34
CA ASN A 464 -9.83 42.65 -12.21
C ASN A 464 -10.96 43.66 -11.90
N ASP A 465 -11.52 44.30 -12.93
CA ASP A 465 -12.65 45.22 -12.77
C ASP A 465 -14.03 44.54 -12.95
N ASN A 466 -14.03 43.22 -13.19
CA ASN A 466 -15.17 42.36 -13.49
C ASN A 466 -15.89 42.71 -14.82
N ILE A 467 -15.23 43.45 -15.70
CA ILE A 467 -15.76 43.87 -17.00
C ILE A 467 -14.72 43.57 -18.09
N SER A 468 -14.86 42.42 -18.73
CA SER A 468 -14.02 42.05 -19.88
C SER A 468 -14.25 42.98 -21.08
N ASP A 469 -13.37 43.95 -21.28
CA ASP A 469 -13.52 44.97 -22.32
C ASP A 469 -12.22 45.33 -23.07
N ILE A 470 -12.24 46.47 -23.77
CA ILE A 470 -11.10 46.94 -24.56
C ILE A 470 -9.85 47.22 -23.69
N SER A 471 -10.03 47.52 -22.41
CA SER A 471 -8.97 47.76 -21.44
C SER A 471 -8.17 46.48 -21.20
N ASP A 472 -8.85 45.35 -21.06
CA ASP A 472 -8.20 44.05 -20.92
C ASP A 472 -7.50 43.62 -22.19
N PHE A 473 -8.13 43.82 -23.35
CA PHE A 473 -7.51 43.52 -24.65
C PHE A 473 -6.16 44.23 -24.82
N VAL A 474 -6.03 45.47 -24.32
CA VAL A 474 -4.76 46.20 -24.32
C VAL A 474 -3.72 45.54 -23.41
N ILE A 475 -4.13 45.09 -22.22
CA ILE A 475 -3.24 44.37 -21.28
C ILE A 475 -2.80 43.03 -21.87
N MET A 476 -3.73 42.24 -22.41
CA MET A 476 -3.42 40.97 -23.06
C MET A 476 -2.40 41.18 -24.19
N LYS A 477 -2.61 42.17 -25.05
CA LYS A 477 -1.70 42.46 -26.17
C LYS A 477 -0.30 42.86 -25.69
N ASN A 478 -0.19 43.64 -24.62
CA ASN A 478 1.10 44.06 -24.05
C ASN A 478 1.87 42.90 -23.41
N ASN A 479 1.15 41.90 -22.88
CA ASN A 479 1.78 40.73 -22.27
C ASN A 479 2.37 39.75 -23.31
N ILE A 480 1.81 39.70 -24.53
CA ILE A 480 2.29 38.83 -25.62
C ILE A 480 3.36 39.50 -26.49
N ILE A 481 3.24 40.81 -26.73
CA ILE A 481 4.18 41.57 -27.57
C ILE A 481 5.17 42.28 -26.64
N LYS A 482 6.24 41.58 -26.24
CA LYS A 482 7.40 42.20 -25.57
C LYS A 482 8.19 43.11 -26.50
#